data_AF-A0A8J2U0I2-F1
#
_entry.id   AF-A0A8J2U0I2-F1
#
_cell.length_a   1.000
_cell.length_b   1.000
_cell.length_c   1.000
_cell.angle_alpha   90.00
_cell.angle_beta   90.00
_cell.angle_gamma   90.00
#
_symmetry.space_group_name_H-M   'P 1'
#
loop_
_entity.id
_entity.type
_entity.pdbx_description
1 polymer ?
#
loop_
_entity_poly.entity_id
_entity_poly.type
_entity_poly.pdbx_seq_one_letter_code
_entity_poly.pdbx_strand_id
1 'polypeptide(L)'
;MNFDECYAVIAARDPRFDGRFVTAVRTTGIYCRPSCPARTPRRENVEFYPVAAAAHQAGYRACRRCLPEAVPGSSEWNTREDTAARAMRMIADGAVDRIGVAGLAAALGYSSRQLERVMRAELGAGPLALARAHRAQCARQLLVGTGLSMPDVAHAAGFGSLRQFNDTIRDVFGLTPKQIRARARTAERGARCHDASADDDQARDHQIAATIDVALSHRAPADHAGTFRWLAERALDGMEDAGPAHYGRTLRAPGGPAALRVELQPDGTLRARVTVRRIADLGYVLARARRLFDLDADPQGIDAALRREPRLTALVDSVPGIRLPGAVDGAEMLVRAIVGQQISVAAMRTTLSRLTERAGSATGLGHGPALLFPEPEAIIDAGGVPGPESKRRTLLRACQALLSGDIAIHPGVSREELTTQLTALKGIGPWTADYVCLRALGSSDVLVRGDLVLRSAAAAAGFPADERELDRQTAALAPWRSYASIHLWRSAAAAGTRPRADSEVGRAGTTQGRRAAGTPSAAGIAVAGRPDSAAVDRPSAPRRRTAGTRSASRSGTAGTSAAAERPDASYIDTDERRTAR
;
A
#
# COMPACT_ATOMS: atom_id res chain seq x y z
N MET A 1 9.60 20.92 17.79
CA MET A 1 10.82 21.70 17.48
C MET A 1 10.56 23.14 17.86
N ASN A 2 11.50 23.77 18.54
CA ASN A 2 11.41 25.19 18.85
C ASN A 2 11.88 26.04 17.65
N PHE A 3 11.73 27.37 17.74
CA PHE A 3 12.10 28.28 16.66
C PHE A 3 13.57 28.17 16.27
N ASP A 4 14.47 28.06 17.26
CA ASP A 4 15.92 28.07 17.05
C ASP A 4 16.40 26.80 16.33
N GLU A 5 15.83 25.65 16.68
CA GLU A 5 16.05 24.38 16.00
C GLU A 5 15.61 24.46 14.53
N CYS A 6 14.38 24.92 14.27
CA CYS A 6 13.87 25.09 12.92
C CYS A 6 14.73 26.07 12.11
N TYR A 7 15.19 27.16 12.73
CA TYR A 7 16.04 28.14 12.07
C TYR A 7 17.43 27.58 11.73
N ALA A 8 18.03 26.79 12.63
CA ALA A 8 19.29 26.11 12.36
C ALA A 8 19.18 25.13 11.19
N VAL A 9 18.07 24.38 11.11
CA VAL A 9 17.80 23.44 10.00
C VAL A 9 17.74 24.16 8.65
N ILE A 10 17.02 25.28 8.54
CA ILE A 10 16.94 26.02 7.27
C ILE A 10 18.26 26.72 6.90
N ALA A 11 19.06 27.11 7.90
CA ALA A 11 20.40 27.65 7.66
C ALA A 11 21.33 26.58 7.09
N ALA A 12 21.24 25.34 7.60
CA ALA A 12 21.97 24.18 7.10
C ALA A 12 21.41 23.62 5.77
N ARG A 13 20.18 24.00 5.39
CA ARG A 13 19.46 23.50 4.21
C ARG A 13 19.31 21.97 4.20
N ASP A 14 19.03 21.41 5.36
CA ASP A 14 19.04 19.96 5.56
C ASP A 14 17.79 19.29 4.92
N PRO A 15 17.94 18.46 3.87
CA PRO A 15 16.83 17.78 3.20
C PRO A 15 16.15 16.72 4.07
N ARG A 16 16.77 16.28 5.18
CA ARG A 16 16.18 15.31 6.10
C ARG A 16 14.94 15.86 6.80
N PHE A 17 14.85 17.18 6.95
CA PHE A 17 13.71 17.86 7.56
C PHE A 17 12.62 18.25 6.55
N ASP A 18 12.84 18.01 5.26
CA ASP A 18 11.82 18.29 4.26
C ASP A 18 10.54 17.50 4.54
N GLY A 19 9.41 18.20 4.58
CA GLY A 19 8.10 17.65 4.92
C GLY A 19 7.75 17.67 6.41
N ARG A 20 8.72 17.89 7.33
CA ARG A 20 8.46 17.98 8.78
C ARG A 20 7.87 19.32 9.20
N PHE A 21 8.24 20.39 8.51
CA PHE A 21 7.67 21.72 8.65
C PHE A 21 7.89 22.51 7.36
N VAL A 22 7.20 23.64 7.23
CA VAL A 22 7.45 24.65 6.19
C VAL A 22 7.84 25.97 6.80
N THR A 23 8.69 26.70 6.10
CA THR A 23 9.21 28.00 6.52
C THR A 23 8.49 29.09 5.75
N ALA A 24 7.67 29.89 6.43
CA ALA A 24 6.96 31.01 5.86
C ALA A 24 7.75 32.31 6.07
N VAL A 25 7.86 33.12 5.01
CA VAL A 25 8.65 34.35 5.02
C VAL A 25 7.73 35.56 4.89
N ARG A 26 7.56 36.30 5.99
CA ARG A 26 6.61 37.43 6.11
C ARG A 26 6.75 38.45 4.98
N THR A 27 7.98 38.84 4.68
CA THR A 27 8.28 39.90 3.70
C THR A 27 7.93 39.52 2.25
N THR A 28 7.87 38.22 1.94
CA THR A 28 7.61 37.76 0.57
C THR A 28 6.24 37.10 0.41
N GLY A 29 5.58 36.74 1.51
CA GLY A 29 4.34 35.94 1.47
C GLY A 29 4.55 34.53 0.92
N ILE A 30 5.77 33.98 1.02
CA ILE A 30 6.13 32.67 0.45
C ILE A 30 6.47 31.68 1.57
N TYR A 31 5.98 30.45 1.47
CA TYR A 31 6.50 29.33 2.26
C TYR A 31 7.40 28.40 1.45
N CYS A 32 8.45 27.89 2.10
CA CYS A 32 9.50 27.04 1.52
C CYS A 32 9.69 25.75 2.33
N ARG A 33 10.29 24.74 1.71
CA ARG A 33 10.80 23.56 2.42
C ARG A 33 12.14 23.90 3.10
N PRO A 34 12.53 23.18 4.16
CA PRO A 34 13.78 23.41 4.87
C PRO A 34 15.04 23.40 3.99
N SER A 35 15.13 22.51 3.00
CA SER A 35 16.29 22.45 2.08
C SER A 35 16.25 23.45 0.92
N CYS A 36 15.41 24.48 0.99
CA CYS A 36 15.26 25.44 -0.09
C CYS A 36 16.62 26.12 -0.43
N PRO A 37 17.03 26.15 -1.70
CA PRO A 37 18.29 26.78 -2.12
C PRO A 37 18.23 28.33 -2.11
N ALA A 38 17.11 28.92 -1.70
CA ALA A 38 17.00 30.36 -1.54
C ALA A 38 17.95 30.86 -0.45
N ARG A 39 18.22 32.18 -0.46
CA ARG A 39 18.96 32.81 0.64
C ARG A 39 18.15 32.68 1.92
N THR A 40 18.80 32.23 3.00
CA THR A 40 18.15 32.09 4.30
C THR A 40 17.62 33.45 4.76
N PRO A 41 16.30 33.59 5.03
CA PRO A 41 15.71 34.85 5.48
C PRO A 41 16.18 35.23 6.88
N ARG A 42 16.08 36.51 7.26
CA ARG A 42 16.38 36.97 8.63
C ARG A 42 15.37 36.40 9.63
N ARG A 43 15.83 36.06 10.84
CA ARG A 43 15.03 35.47 11.94
C ARG A 43 13.70 36.20 12.16
N GLU A 44 13.73 37.53 12.23
CA GLU A 44 12.54 38.38 12.44
C GLU A 44 11.43 38.22 11.38
N ASN A 45 11.79 37.79 10.17
CA ASN A 45 10.89 37.66 9.02
C ASN A 45 10.41 36.22 8.78
N VAL A 46 10.70 35.30 9.69
CA VAL A 46 10.42 33.87 9.55
C VAL A 46 9.34 33.41 10.53
N GLU A 47 8.41 32.62 10.04
CA GLU A 47 7.50 31.79 10.83
C GLU A 47 7.61 30.33 10.36
N PHE A 48 7.26 29.39 11.23
CA PHE A 48 7.24 27.97 10.91
C PHE A 48 5.84 27.41 11.08
N TYR A 49 5.43 26.57 10.13
CA TYR A 49 4.15 25.86 10.17
C TYR A 49 4.38 24.35 10.05
N PRO A 50 3.58 23.51 10.72
CA PRO A 50 3.77 22.06 10.68
C PRO A 50 3.55 21.48 9.28
N VAL A 51 2.59 22.04 8.55
CA VAL A 51 2.17 21.57 7.23
C VAL A 51 1.91 22.73 6.28
N ALA A 52 2.05 22.48 4.98
CA ALA A 52 1.81 23.46 3.93
C ALA A 52 0.37 24.03 3.97
N ALA A 53 -0.62 23.21 4.33
CA ALA A 53 -2.01 23.64 4.44
C ALA A 53 -2.20 24.78 5.47
N ALA A 54 -1.47 24.74 6.59
CA ALA A 54 -1.56 25.76 7.64
C ALA A 54 -0.90 27.08 7.19
N ALA A 55 0.29 26.99 6.56
CA ALA A 55 0.92 28.17 5.95
C ALA A 55 0.01 28.79 4.87
N HIS A 56 -0.67 27.96 4.09
CA HIS A 56 -1.61 28.46 3.07
C HIS A 56 -2.81 29.17 3.68
N GLN A 57 -3.41 28.63 4.75
CA GLN A 57 -4.49 29.29 5.48
C GLN A 57 -4.05 30.61 6.14
N ALA A 58 -2.78 30.72 6.51
CA ALA A 58 -2.17 31.96 6.98
C ALA A 58 -1.85 32.97 5.86
N GLY A 59 -2.22 32.68 4.60
CA GLY A 59 -2.08 33.60 3.46
C GLY A 59 -0.75 33.50 2.70
N TYR A 60 0.09 32.52 3.02
CA TYR A 60 1.33 32.29 2.30
C TYR A 60 1.10 31.42 1.05
N ARG A 61 1.84 31.69 -0.02
CA ARG A 61 1.86 30.84 -1.23
C ARG A 61 3.11 29.97 -1.31
N ALA A 62 3.03 28.89 -2.07
CA ALA A 62 4.16 27.99 -2.28
C ALA A 62 5.35 28.67 -2.98
N CYS A 63 6.55 28.29 -2.58
CA CYS A 63 7.78 28.68 -3.27
C CYS A 63 7.88 28.01 -4.64
N ARG A 64 7.92 28.83 -5.69
CA ARG A 64 8.07 28.38 -7.09
C ARG A 64 9.44 27.76 -7.40
N ARG A 65 10.42 27.88 -6.49
CA ARG A 65 11.79 27.39 -6.66
C ARG A 65 12.01 26.03 -6.00
N CYS A 66 11.70 25.90 -4.70
CA CYS A 66 11.92 24.64 -3.98
C CYS A 66 10.74 23.68 -4.01
N LEU A 67 9.54 24.16 -4.39
CA LEU A 67 8.33 23.36 -4.58
C LEU A 67 8.06 22.50 -3.33
N PRO A 68 7.77 23.13 -2.18
CA PRO A 68 7.67 22.44 -0.89
C PRO A 68 6.69 21.27 -0.87
N GLU A 69 5.63 21.34 -1.67
CA GLU A 69 4.65 20.26 -1.81
C GLU A 69 5.08 19.13 -2.75
N ALA A 70 6.30 19.14 -3.31
CA ALA A 70 6.85 17.98 -4.03
C ALA A 70 7.46 16.92 -3.10
N VAL A 71 7.61 17.23 -1.81
CA VAL A 71 8.19 16.33 -0.81
C VAL A 71 7.08 15.48 -0.18
N PRO A 72 7.32 14.18 0.08
CA PRO A 72 6.50 13.42 1.02
C PRO A 72 6.30 14.21 2.32
N GLY A 73 5.09 14.21 2.89
CA GLY A 73 4.83 14.87 4.18
C GLY A 73 5.71 14.35 5.32
N SER A 74 5.47 14.84 6.54
CA SER A 74 6.22 14.37 7.73
C SER A 74 6.08 12.85 7.88
N SER A 75 7.20 12.16 8.08
CA SER A 75 7.22 10.71 8.36
C SER A 75 6.58 10.38 9.71
N GLU A 76 6.46 11.36 10.62
CA GLU A 76 5.80 11.19 11.92
C GLU A 76 4.34 10.74 11.78
N TRP A 77 3.67 11.10 10.69
CA TRP A 77 2.31 10.65 10.40
C TRP A 77 2.21 9.15 10.11
N ASN A 78 3.32 8.49 9.78
CA ASN A 78 3.35 7.05 9.56
C ASN A 78 3.57 6.27 10.86
N THR A 79 4.17 6.92 11.86
CA THR A 79 4.55 6.30 13.14
C THR A 79 3.52 6.54 14.24
N ARG A 80 2.90 7.73 14.29
CA ARG A 80 1.93 8.10 15.31
C ARG A 80 0.61 7.34 15.12
N GLU A 81 0.01 6.88 16.22
CA GLU A 81 -1.29 6.20 16.22
C GLU A 81 -2.46 7.08 16.67
N ASP A 82 -2.19 8.34 17.02
CA ASP A 82 -3.25 9.27 17.43
C ASP A 82 -4.22 9.63 16.27
N THR A 83 -5.33 10.27 16.64
CA THR A 83 -6.40 10.64 15.72
C THR A 83 -5.92 11.56 14.59
N ALA A 84 -4.97 12.47 14.83
CA ALA A 84 -4.49 13.38 13.79
C ALA A 84 -3.66 12.64 12.74
N ALA A 85 -2.77 11.74 13.18
CA ALA A 85 -1.97 10.91 12.28
C ALA A 85 -2.85 9.95 11.46
N ARG A 86 -3.84 9.30 12.09
CA ARG A 86 -4.83 8.45 11.42
C ARG A 86 -5.64 9.23 10.38
N ALA A 87 -6.10 10.42 10.73
CA ALA A 87 -6.79 11.30 9.79
C ALA A 87 -5.91 11.72 8.61
N MET A 88 -4.64 12.06 8.84
CA MET A 88 -3.69 12.41 7.78
C MET A 88 -3.49 11.27 6.78
N ARG A 89 -3.32 10.04 7.26
CA ARG A 89 -3.21 8.85 6.40
C ARG A 89 -4.49 8.63 5.59
N MET A 90 -5.66 8.78 6.21
CA MET A 90 -6.94 8.67 5.50
C MET A 90 -7.16 9.80 4.48
N ILE A 91 -6.73 11.03 4.76
CA ILE A 91 -6.79 12.15 3.82
C ILE A 91 -5.88 11.91 2.62
N ALA A 92 -4.65 11.45 2.84
CA ALA A 92 -3.73 11.06 1.76
C ALA A 92 -4.30 9.91 0.92
N ASP A 93 -5.06 9.01 1.55
CA ASP A 93 -5.83 7.96 0.89
C ASP A 93 -7.05 8.46 0.11
N GLY A 94 -7.35 9.76 0.13
CA GLY A 94 -8.50 10.36 -0.54
C GLY A 94 -9.84 10.14 0.17
N ALA A 95 -9.85 9.84 1.48
CA ALA A 95 -11.09 9.59 2.22
C ALA A 95 -12.05 10.79 2.18
N VAL A 96 -11.54 12.02 2.33
CA VAL A 96 -12.37 13.24 2.29
C VAL A 96 -13.07 13.39 0.94
N ASP A 97 -12.44 12.95 -0.15
CA ASP A 97 -13.01 13.06 -1.49
C ASP A 97 -14.14 12.05 -1.71
N ARG A 98 -14.08 10.89 -1.04
CA ARG A 98 -15.06 9.81 -1.17
C ARG A 98 -16.22 9.88 -0.19
N ILE A 99 -15.91 10.08 1.08
CA ILE A 99 -16.88 9.98 2.19
C ILE A 99 -17.06 11.31 2.93
N GLY A 100 -16.41 12.37 2.46
CA GLY A 100 -16.47 13.69 3.08
C GLY A 100 -15.79 13.76 4.44
N VAL A 101 -15.82 14.96 5.04
CA VAL A 101 -15.30 15.18 6.41
C VAL A 101 -16.17 14.47 7.45
N ALA A 102 -17.48 14.35 7.19
CA ALA A 102 -18.40 13.63 8.07
C ALA A 102 -18.07 12.14 8.13
N GLY A 103 -17.89 11.49 6.97
CA GLY A 103 -17.49 10.08 6.93
C GLY A 103 -16.10 9.84 7.48
N LEU A 104 -15.13 10.74 7.21
CA LEU A 104 -13.81 10.67 7.83
C LEU A 104 -13.88 10.70 9.36
N ALA A 105 -14.70 11.59 9.93
CA ALA A 105 -14.85 11.71 11.38
C ALA A 105 -15.54 10.47 11.97
N ALA A 106 -16.61 9.98 11.34
CA ALA A 106 -17.32 8.78 11.75
C ALA A 106 -16.41 7.55 11.76
N ALA A 107 -15.59 7.38 10.71
CA ALA A 107 -14.63 6.27 10.60
C ALA A 107 -13.50 6.32 11.65
N LEU A 108 -13.29 7.47 12.30
CA LEU A 108 -12.33 7.65 13.40
C LEU A 108 -13.01 7.60 14.78
N GLY A 109 -14.34 7.46 14.84
CA GLY A 109 -15.11 7.48 16.09
C GLY A 109 -15.36 8.86 16.68
N TYR A 110 -15.33 9.93 15.87
CA TYR A 110 -15.51 11.31 16.33
C TYR A 110 -16.59 12.07 15.55
N SER A 111 -17.12 13.13 16.16
CA SER A 111 -17.91 14.12 15.41
C SER A 111 -16.99 14.99 14.53
N SER A 112 -17.52 15.53 13.43
CA SER A 112 -16.75 16.44 12.54
C SER A 112 -16.19 17.66 13.28
N ARG A 113 -16.92 18.19 14.27
CA ARG A 113 -16.45 19.33 15.09
C ARG A 113 -15.26 18.96 15.97
N GLN A 114 -15.27 17.78 16.57
CA GLN A 114 -14.14 17.30 17.37
C GLN A 114 -12.92 17.06 16.48
N LEU A 115 -13.10 16.42 15.33
CA LEU A 115 -12.01 16.19 14.39
C LEU A 115 -11.41 17.52 13.89
N GLU A 116 -12.25 18.49 13.52
CA GLU A 116 -11.81 19.83 13.10
C GLU A 116 -10.94 20.49 14.18
N ARG A 117 -11.38 20.44 15.45
CA ARG A 117 -10.64 21.01 16.58
C ARG A 117 -9.30 20.31 16.81
N VAL A 118 -9.26 18.98 16.78
CA VAL A 118 -8.01 18.20 16.95
C VAL A 118 -7.02 18.54 15.84
N MET A 119 -7.48 18.54 14.59
CA MET A 119 -6.62 18.79 13.43
C MET A 119 -6.09 20.23 13.43
N ARG A 120 -6.91 21.22 13.80
CA ARG A 120 -6.43 22.61 13.94
C ARG A 120 -5.42 22.78 15.06
N ALA A 121 -5.63 22.14 16.20
CA ALA A 121 -4.70 22.22 17.33
C ALA A 121 -3.33 21.61 16.98
N GLU A 122 -3.31 20.46 16.32
CA GLU A 122 -2.07 19.73 16.01
C GLU A 122 -1.37 20.26 14.74
N LEU A 123 -2.13 20.59 13.71
CA LEU A 123 -1.60 20.86 12.36
C LEU A 123 -1.73 22.33 11.95
N GLY A 124 -2.52 23.12 12.67
CA GLY A 124 -2.89 24.48 12.27
C GLY A 124 -3.90 24.53 11.11
N ALA A 125 -4.43 23.38 10.67
CA ALA A 125 -5.38 23.29 9.55
C ALA A 125 -6.43 22.20 9.75
N GLY A 126 -7.66 22.45 9.30
CA GLY A 126 -8.76 21.47 9.33
C GLY A 126 -8.69 20.43 8.20
N PRO A 127 -9.44 19.31 8.27
CA PRO A 127 -9.41 18.21 7.29
C PRO A 127 -9.66 18.65 5.86
N LEU A 128 -10.59 19.59 5.63
CA LEU A 128 -10.90 20.05 4.26
C LEU A 128 -9.73 20.83 3.65
N ALA A 129 -9.02 21.63 4.45
CA ALA A 129 -7.86 22.38 3.99
C ALA A 129 -6.68 21.45 3.67
N LEU A 130 -6.50 20.42 4.49
CA LEU A 130 -5.50 19.38 4.26
C LEU A 130 -5.80 18.57 3.00
N ALA A 131 -7.06 18.19 2.79
CA ALA A 131 -7.50 17.54 1.57
C ALA A 131 -7.27 18.45 0.34
N ARG A 132 -7.63 19.73 0.43
CA ARG A 132 -7.37 20.70 -0.66
C ARG A 132 -5.88 20.81 -1.01
N ALA A 133 -5.00 20.84 0.00
CA ALA A 133 -3.56 20.85 -0.22
C ALA A 133 -3.06 19.55 -0.88
N HIS A 134 -3.56 18.40 -0.45
CA HIS A 134 -3.26 17.10 -1.07
C HIS A 134 -3.70 17.05 -2.54
N ARG A 135 -4.92 17.50 -2.86
CA ARG A 135 -5.41 17.61 -4.25
C ARG A 135 -4.52 18.50 -5.11
N ALA A 136 -4.08 19.65 -4.57
CA ALA A 136 -3.18 20.56 -5.28
C ALA A 136 -1.82 19.91 -5.58
N GLN A 137 -1.29 19.12 -4.65
CA GLN A 137 -0.07 18.33 -4.84
C GLN A 137 -0.23 17.25 -5.92
N CYS A 138 -1.29 16.44 -5.85
CA CYS A 138 -1.60 15.43 -6.87
C CYS A 138 -1.78 16.06 -8.25
N ALA A 139 -2.58 17.13 -8.35
CA ALA A 139 -2.77 17.88 -9.59
C ALA A 139 -1.44 18.35 -10.18
N ARG A 140 -0.55 18.91 -9.36
CA ARG A 140 0.76 19.35 -9.85
C ARG A 140 1.59 18.19 -10.39
N GLN A 141 1.64 17.06 -9.68
CA GLN A 141 2.35 15.87 -10.15
C GLN A 141 1.82 15.43 -11.52
N LEU A 142 0.50 15.46 -11.73
CA LEU A 142 -0.11 15.12 -13.02
C LEU A 142 0.15 16.20 -14.10
N LEU A 143 0.11 17.48 -13.75
CA LEU A 143 0.39 18.57 -14.70
C LEU A 143 1.81 18.51 -15.25
N VAL A 144 2.77 18.10 -14.40
CA VAL A 144 4.20 18.03 -14.71
C VAL A 144 4.54 16.70 -15.36
N GLY A 145 4.05 15.59 -14.83
CA GLY A 145 4.48 14.25 -15.23
C GLY A 145 3.64 13.59 -16.32
N THR A 146 2.53 14.20 -16.77
CA THR A 146 1.59 13.55 -17.70
C THR A 146 1.10 14.49 -18.81
N GLY A 147 0.64 13.89 -19.91
CA GLY A 147 0.00 14.57 -21.03
C GLY A 147 -1.50 14.87 -20.86
N LEU A 148 -2.12 14.48 -19.74
CA LEU A 148 -3.58 14.55 -19.51
C LEU A 148 -4.18 15.93 -19.80
N SER A 149 -5.44 15.97 -20.24
CA SER A 149 -6.16 17.24 -20.40
C SER A 149 -6.33 17.96 -19.04
N MET A 150 -6.56 19.28 -19.04
CA MET A 150 -6.80 20.00 -17.78
C MET A 150 -8.05 19.49 -17.02
N PRO A 151 -9.18 19.17 -17.69
CA PRO A 151 -10.31 18.48 -17.07
C PRO A 151 -9.93 17.15 -16.41
N ASP A 152 -9.18 16.29 -17.12
CA ASP A 152 -8.77 14.99 -16.59
C ASP A 152 -7.87 15.13 -15.37
N VAL A 153 -6.92 16.07 -15.41
CA VAL A 153 -6.06 16.36 -14.25
C VAL A 153 -6.89 16.83 -13.05
N ALA A 154 -7.89 17.69 -13.27
CA ALA A 154 -8.75 18.16 -12.19
C ALA A 154 -9.53 17.00 -11.56
N HIS A 155 -10.13 16.13 -12.38
CA HIS A 155 -10.90 14.99 -11.89
C HIS A 155 -10.01 13.93 -11.22
N ALA A 156 -8.85 13.62 -11.82
CA ALA A 156 -7.85 12.69 -11.26
C ALA A 156 -7.33 13.12 -9.88
N ALA A 157 -7.18 14.44 -9.70
CA ALA A 157 -6.73 15.03 -8.45
C ALA A 157 -7.87 15.24 -7.44
N GLY A 158 -9.09 14.79 -7.72
CA GLY A 158 -10.23 14.85 -6.78
C GLY A 158 -10.97 16.19 -6.72
N PHE A 159 -10.80 17.08 -7.72
CA PHE A 159 -11.57 18.33 -7.77
C PHE A 159 -12.97 18.10 -8.32
N GLY A 160 -13.98 18.69 -7.65
CA GLY A 160 -15.38 18.59 -8.09
C GLY A 160 -15.73 19.48 -9.27
N SER A 161 -14.88 20.46 -9.61
CA SER A 161 -15.04 21.29 -10.81
C SER A 161 -13.71 21.87 -11.29
N LEU A 162 -13.64 22.16 -12.60
CA LEU A 162 -12.52 22.87 -13.22
C LEU A 162 -12.29 24.26 -12.61
N ARG A 163 -13.36 24.94 -12.19
CA ARG A 163 -13.25 26.25 -11.53
C ARG A 163 -12.50 26.12 -10.20
N GLN A 164 -12.95 25.22 -9.34
CA GLN A 164 -12.31 24.96 -8.05
C GLN A 164 -10.84 24.52 -8.22
N PHE A 165 -10.56 23.70 -9.23
CA PHE A 165 -9.20 23.32 -9.60
C PHE A 165 -8.35 24.54 -9.98
N ASN A 166 -8.81 25.35 -10.93
CA ASN A 166 -8.08 26.54 -11.37
C ASN A 166 -7.82 27.52 -10.23
N ASP A 167 -8.83 27.76 -9.39
CA ASP A 167 -8.75 28.66 -8.23
C ASP A 167 -7.74 28.12 -7.21
N THR A 168 -7.84 26.84 -6.85
CA THR A 168 -6.90 26.22 -5.90
C THR A 168 -5.46 26.20 -6.40
N ILE A 169 -5.24 25.88 -7.68
CA ILE A 169 -3.90 25.89 -8.26
C ILE A 169 -3.32 27.31 -8.27
N ARG A 170 -4.14 28.32 -8.58
CA ARG A 170 -3.72 29.72 -8.54
C ARG A 170 -3.41 30.18 -7.12
N ASP A 171 -4.26 29.83 -6.16
CA ASP A 171 -4.09 30.20 -4.76
C ASP A 171 -2.81 29.59 -4.17
N VAL A 172 -2.59 28.29 -4.40
CA VAL A 172 -1.45 27.55 -3.82
C VAL A 172 -0.14 27.92 -4.51
N PHE A 173 -0.09 27.89 -5.85
CA PHE A 173 1.15 28.02 -6.62
C PHE A 173 1.42 29.43 -7.15
N GLY A 174 0.42 30.31 -7.11
CA GLY A 174 0.48 31.62 -7.76
C GLY A 174 0.65 31.50 -9.28
N LEU A 175 0.29 30.37 -9.88
CA LEU A 175 0.42 30.08 -11.31
C LEU A 175 -0.86 29.41 -11.79
N THR A 176 -1.21 29.59 -13.06
CA THR A 176 -2.27 28.81 -13.68
C THR A 176 -1.79 27.38 -13.98
N PRO A 177 -2.70 26.39 -14.07
CA PRO A 177 -2.34 25.02 -14.47
C PRO A 177 -1.54 24.95 -15.78
N LYS A 178 -1.93 25.76 -16.79
CA LYS A 178 -1.22 25.88 -18.06
C LYS A 178 0.22 26.38 -17.88
N GLN A 179 0.43 27.39 -17.04
CA GLN A 179 1.78 27.91 -16.74
C GLN A 179 2.66 26.90 -16.00
N ILE A 180 2.09 26.13 -15.08
CA ILE A 180 2.81 25.05 -14.38
C ILE A 180 3.31 24.02 -15.40
N ARG A 181 2.43 23.55 -16.28
CA ARG A 181 2.79 22.59 -17.34
C ARG A 181 3.82 23.17 -18.32
N ALA A 182 3.64 24.40 -18.76
CA ALA A 182 4.57 25.06 -19.68
C ALA A 182 5.99 25.15 -19.09
N ARG A 183 6.11 25.54 -17.81
CA ARG A 183 7.40 25.62 -17.12
C ARG A 183 8.09 24.27 -16.98
N ALA A 184 7.33 23.20 -16.74
CA ALA A 184 7.88 21.84 -16.71
C ALA A 184 8.47 21.45 -18.07
N ARG A 185 7.72 21.65 -19.15
CA ARG A 185 8.19 21.37 -20.52
C ARG A 185 9.42 22.18 -20.92
N THR A 186 9.54 23.43 -20.46
CA THR A 186 10.74 24.24 -20.71
C THR A 186 11.96 23.73 -19.93
N ALA A 187 11.78 23.23 -18.71
CA ALA A 187 12.84 22.59 -17.94
C ALA A 187 13.28 21.26 -18.55
N GLU A 188 12.35 20.48 -19.09
CA GLU A 188 12.61 19.20 -19.77
C GLU A 188 13.25 19.38 -21.16
N ARG A 189 13.07 20.53 -21.84
CA ARG A 189 13.77 20.81 -23.11
C ARG A 189 15.30 20.91 -22.98
N GLY A 190 15.85 20.92 -21.76
CA GLY A 190 17.28 20.74 -21.47
C GLY A 190 17.74 19.28 -21.27
N ALA A 191 16.82 18.32 -21.20
CA ALA A 191 17.08 16.88 -21.01
C ALA A 191 16.11 16.05 -21.88
N ARG A 192 16.60 15.54 -23.01
CA ARG A 192 15.78 15.01 -24.12
C ARG A 192 14.82 13.85 -23.75
N CYS A 193 13.62 13.96 -24.36
CA CYS A 193 12.66 12.99 -24.92
C CYS A 193 11.94 11.92 -24.06
N HIS A 194 10.59 11.94 -24.11
CA HIS A 194 9.76 10.91 -24.77
C HIS A 194 8.39 11.47 -25.17
N ASP A 195 7.99 11.17 -26.40
CA ASP A 195 6.76 11.61 -27.06
C ASP A 195 5.60 10.69 -26.67
N ALA A 196 4.44 11.27 -26.37
CA ALA A 196 3.19 10.53 -26.19
C ALA A 196 2.27 10.99 -27.31
N SER A 197 2.03 10.07 -28.25
CA SER A 197 1.17 10.23 -29.42
C SER A 197 -0.15 10.88 -29.02
N ALA A 198 -0.34 12.10 -29.49
CA ALA A 198 -1.62 12.77 -29.48
C ALA A 198 -2.37 12.31 -30.72
N ASP A 199 -3.30 11.39 -30.55
CA ASP A 199 -4.39 11.21 -31.50
C ASP A 199 -5.72 11.05 -30.76
N ASP A 200 -6.71 11.67 -31.38
CA ASP A 200 -8.15 11.49 -31.22
C ASP A 200 -8.89 12.36 -30.18
N ASP A 201 -9.06 13.61 -30.60
CA ASP A 201 -9.97 14.62 -30.05
C ASP A 201 -11.33 14.49 -30.75
N GLN A 202 -12.23 13.67 -30.20
CA GLN A 202 -13.67 13.72 -30.50
C GLN A 202 -14.51 12.97 -29.43
N ALA A 203 -15.44 13.72 -28.84
CA ALA A 203 -16.63 13.30 -28.08
C ALA A 203 -16.48 12.05 -27.18
N ARG A 204 -16.04 12.23 -25.92
CA ARG A 204 -15.89 11.11 -24.98
C ARG A 204 -16.77 11.27 -23.75
N ASP A 205 -17.77 10.38 -23.69
CA ASP A 205 -18.40 9.95 -22.46
C ASP A 205 -17.29 9.49 -21.48
N HIS A 206 -17.38 9.86 -20.20
CA HIS A 206 -16.28 9.75 -19.21
C HIS A 206 -15.99 8.29 -18.74
N GLN A 207 -15.94 7.33 -19.66
CA GLN A 207 -15.84 5.87 -19.40
C GLN A 207 -14.62 5.18 -20.05
N ILE A 208 -13.54 5.89 -20.35
CA ILE A 208 -12.37 5.26 -20.99
C ILE A 208 -11.33 4.88 -19.95
N ALA A 209 -10.91 3.62 -19.99
CA ALA A 209 -9.74 3.14 -19.27
C ALA A 209 -8.52 3.97 -19.67
N ALA A 210 -8.13 4.91 -18.81
CA ALA A 210 -6.99 5.77 -19.05
C ALA A 210 -5.75 5.12 -18.42
N THR A 211 -4.71 4.91 -19.24
CA THR A 211 -3.39 4.47 -18.76
C THR A 211 -2.49 5.68 -18.61
N ILE A 212 -1.97 5.90 -17.40
CA ILE A 212 -1.18 7.07 -17.03
C ILE A 212 0.12 6.63 -16.40
N ASP A 213 1.24 7.16 -16.89
CA ASP A 213 2.56 6.97 -16.29
C ASP A 213 2.87 8.12 -15.33
N VAL A 214 3.22 7.81 -14.08
CA VAL A 214 3.53 8.78 -13.02
C VAL A 214 4.80 8.39 -12.29
N ALA A 215 5.72 9.32 -12.09
CA ALA A 215 6.90 9.10 -11.25
C ALA A 215 6.51 9.07 -9.76
N LEU A 216 6.96 8.06 -9.03
CA LEU A 216 6.73 7.91 -7.59
C LEU A 216 7.92 8.43 -6.79
N SER A 217 7.76 9.62 -6.21
CA SER A 217 8.76 10.22 -5.32
C SER A 217 8.90 9.42 -4.02
N HIS A 218 10.15 9.20 -3.59
CA HIS A 218 10.52 8.48 -2.37
C HIS A 218 11.80 9.08 -1.76
N ARG A 219 12.05 8.81 -0.47
CA ARG A 219 13.27 9.24 0.23
C ARG A 219 14.40 8.23 0.03
N ALA A 220 15.65 8.65 -0.13
CA ALA A 220 16.82 7.77 -0.24
C ALA A 220 17.55 7.62 1.12
N PRO A 221 18.25 6.51 1.39
CA PRO A 221 18.39 5.29 0.55
C PRO A 221 17.11 4.45 0.46
N ALA A 222 17.04 3.53 -0.51
CA ALA A 222 15.87 2.66 -0.69
C ALA A 222 16.25 1.29 -1.27
N ASP A 223 15.95 0.21 -0.54
CA ASP A 223 16.12 -1.17 -1.03
C ASP A 223 14.95 -1.60 -1.95
N HIS A 224 14.88 -1.01 -3.14
CA HIS A 224 13.87 -1.35 -4.15
C HIS A 224 14.01 -2.80 -4.62
N ALA A 225 15.24 -3.26 -4.85
CA ALA A 225 15.50 -4.64 -5.30
C ALA A 225 15.01 -5.67 -4.29
N GLY A 226 15.21 -5.44 -2.99
CA GLY A 226 14.65 -6.28 -1.93
C GLY A 226 13.12 -6.27 -1.90
N THR A 227 12.51 -5.10 -2.12
CA THR A 227 11.06 -4.95 -2.18
C THR A 227 10.46 -5.73 -3.35
N PHE A 228 11.01 -5.60 -4.55
CA PHE A 228 10.58 -6.37 -5.73
C PHE A 228 10.74 -7.87 -5.52
N ARG A 229 11.88 -8.33 -4.96
CA ARG A 229 12.10 -9.74 -4.65
C ARG A 229 11.03 -10.27 -3.69
N TRP A 230 10.75 -9.54 -2.61
CA TRP A 230 9.75 -9.94 -1.61
C TRP A 230 8.35 -10.07 -2.21
N LEU A 231 7.98 -9.14 -3.09
CA LEU A 231 6.71 -9.16 -3.82
C LEU A 231 6.65 -10.32 -4.82
N ALA A 232 7.72 -10.57 -5.57
CA ALA A 232 7.78 -11.65 -6.56
C ALA A 232 7.65 -13.04 -5.95
N GLU A 233 8.21 -13.28 -4.77
CA GLU A 233 8.04 -14.54 -4.02
C GLU A 233 6.58 -14.84 -3.66
N ARG A 234 5.72 -13.80 -3.59
CA ARG A 234 4.33 -13.85 -3.09
C ARG A 234 3.27 -13.52 -4.15
N ALA A 235 3.70 -13.23 -5.38
CA ALA A 235 2.82 -12.87 -6.48
C ALA A 235 1.85 -14.00 -6.83
N LEU A 236 0.56 -13.70 -6.98
CA LEU A 236 -0.49 -14.63 -7.36
C LEU A 236 -0.68 -14.67 -8.88
N ASP A 237 -0.79 -15.88 -9.42
CA ASP A 237 -0.94 -16.09 -10.86
C ASP A 237 -2.26 -15.46 -11.37
N GLY A 238 -2.21 -14.82 -12.53
CA GLY A 238 -3.36 -14.17 -13.16
C GLY A 238 -3.79 -12.82 -12.55
N MET A 239 -3.27 -12.48 -11.36
CA MET A 239 -3.57 -11.22 -10.66
C MET A 239 -2.35 -10.30 -10.51
N GLU A 240 -1.16 -10.88 -10.34
CA GLU A 240 0.09 -10.17 -10.10
C GLU A 240 1.15 -10.64 -11.10
N ASP A 241 1.98 -9.71 -11.56
CA ASP A 241 3.12 -9.94 -12.46
C ASP A 241 4.35 -9.30 -11.83
N ALA A 242 5.40 -10.07 -11.57
CA ALA A 242 6.51 -9.60 -10.76
C ALA A 242 7.86 -10.08 -11.30
N GLY A 243 8.84 -9.18 -11.27
CA GLY A 243 10.21 -9.45 -11.69
C GLY A 243 11.23 -8.71 -10.83
N PRO A 244 12.52 -8.76 -11.19
CA PRO A 244 13.60 -8.19 -10.38
C PRO A 244 13.57 -6.65 -10.29
N ALA A 245 12.93 -5.98 -11.25
CA ALA A 245 12.86 -4.51 -11.34
C ALA A 245 11.44 -4.00 -11.62
N HIS A 246 10.43 -4.86 -11.50
CA HIS A 246 9.04 -4.45 -11.71
C HIS A 246 8.07 -5.28 -10.87
N TYR A 247 6.92 -4.69 -10.60
CA TYR A 247 5.78 -5.38 -10.02
C TYR A 247 4.49 -4.74 -10.53
N GLY A 248 3.62 -5.56 -11.09
CA GLY A 248 2.30 -5.20 -11.55
C GLY A 248 1.23 -6.02 -10.85
N ARG A 249 0.06 -5.41 -10.64
CA ARG A 249 -1.11 -6.09 -10.08
C ARG A 249 -2.39 -5.39 -10.47
N THR A 250 -3.49 -6.09 -10.27
CA THR A 250 -4.83 -5.51 -10.29
C THR A 250 -5.31 -5.20 -8.87
N LEU A 251 -6.26 -4.28 -8.77
CA LEU A 251 -6.93 -3.94 -7.51
C LEU A 251 -8.33 -3.37 -7.78
N ARG A 252 -9.19 -3.42 -6.76
CA ARG A 252 -10.48 -2.72 -6.79
C ARG A 252 -10.28 -1.28 -6.38
N ALA A 253 -10.67 -0.36 -7.25
CA ALA A 253 -10.83 1.05 -6.93
C ALA A 253 -12.33 1.38 -6.76
N PRO A 254 -12.67 2.52 -6.14
CA PRO A 254 -14.07 2.91 -5.94
C PRO A 254 -14.92 2.93 -7.21
N GLY A 255 -14.31 3.17 -8.38
CA GLY A 255 -14.99 3.16 -9.69
C GLY A 255 -14.93 1.87 -10.47
N GLY A 256 -14.42 0.82 -9.84
CA GLY A 256 -14.25 -0.47 -10.47
C GLY A 256 -12.77 -0.87 -10.57
N PRO A 257 -12.48 -1.86 -11.43
CA PRO A 257 -11.16 -2.44 -11.55
C PRO A 257 -10.11 -1.40 -11.97
N ALA A 258 -8.92 -1.52 -11.39
CA ALA A 258 -7.73 -0.80 -11.77
C ALA A 258 -6.53 -1.75 -11.89
N ALA A 259 -5.55 -1.35 -12.70
CA ALA A 259 -4.25 -2.01 -12.80
C ALA A 259 -3.14 -1.02 -12.42
N LEU A 260 -2.15 -1.52 -11.70
CA LEU A 260 -0.96 -0.80 -11.29
C LEU A 260 0.25 -1.60 -11.76
N ARG A 261 1.23 -0.95 -12.38
CA ARG A 261 2.54 -1.52 -12.65
C ARG A 261 3.62 -0.52 -12.24
N VAL A 262 4.50 -0.93 -11.33
CA VAL A 262 5.62 -0.13 -10.86
C VAL A 262 6.91 -0.71 -11.40
N GLU A 263 7.74 0.13 -12.00
CA GLU A 263 9.03 -0.25 -12.59
C GLU A 263 10.16 0.64 -12.06
N LEU A 264 11.29 0.04 -11.73
CA LEU A 264 12.52 0.75 -11.41
C LEU A 264 13.22 1.17 -12.71
N GLN A 265 13.40 2.47 -12.87
CA GLN A 265 14.11 3.06 -13.99
C GLN A 265 15.63 3.03 -13.75
N PRO A 266 16.45 3.08 -14.82
CA PRO A 266 17.91 3.08 -14.71
C PRO A 266 18.49 4.23 -13.87
N ASP A 267 17.78 5.35 -13.77
CA ASP A 267 18.16 6.52 -12.97
C ASP A 267 17.80 6.37 -11.46
N GLY A 268 17.28 5.20 -11.05
CA GLY A 268 16.86 4.91 -9.69
C GLY A 268 15.45 5.41 -9.35
N THR A 269 14.73 6.02 -10.29
CA THR A 269 13.35 6.46 -10.06
C THR A 269 12.36 5.31 -10.19
N LEU A 270 11.29 5.32 -9.40
CA LEU A 270 10.16 4.41 -9.59
C LEU A 270 9.13 5.08 -10.50
N ARG A 271 8.69 4.40 -11.55
CA ARG A 271 7.56 4.82 -12.38
C ARG A 271 6.39 3.89 -12.20
N ALA A 272 5.21 4.46 -11.96
CA ALA A 272 3.95 3.75 -11.89
C ALA A 272 3.15 4.00 -13.17
N ARG A 273 2.89 2.94 -13.92
CA ARG A 273 1.85 2.88 -14.94
C ARG A 273 0.55 2.46 -14.27
N VAL A 274 -0.45 3.32 -14.33
CA VAL A 274 -1.76 3.10 -13.71
C VAL A 274 -2.84 3.12 -14.77
N THR A 275 -3.68 2.09 -14.77
CA THR A 275 -4.89 2.06 -15.58
C THR A 275 -6.10 2.05 -14.69
N VAL A 276 -7.02 2.99 -14.92
CA VAL A 276 -8.25 3.12 -14.15
C VAL A 276 -9.45 3.22 -15.08
N ARG A 277 -10.57 2.61 -14.71
CA ARG A 277 -11.84 2.78 -15.43
C ARG A 277 -12.36 4.21 -15.35
N ARG A 278 -12.20 4.86 -14.20
CA ARG A 278 -12.53 6.27 -13.99
C ARG A 278 -11.29 7.02 -13.59
N ILE A 279 -11.01 8.14 -14.26
CA ILE A 279 -9.78 8.91 -14.00
C ILE A 279 -9.69 9.42 -12.55
N ALA A 280 -10.82 9.65 -11.86
CA ALA A 280 -10.86 10.00 -10.43
C ALA A 280 -10.24 8.95 -9.50
N ASP A 281 -10.12 7.68 -9.94
CA ASP A 281 -9.52 6.64 -9.13
C ASP A 281 -7.98 6.67 -9.19
N LEU A 282 -7.37 7.51 -10.03
CA LEU A 282 -5.90 7.59 -10.17
C LEU A 282 -5.22 7.91 -8.83
N GLY A 283 -5.69 8.94 -8.11
CA GLY A 283 -5.14 9.30 -6.81
C GLY A 283 -5.23 8.16 -5.78
N TYR A 284 -6.35 7.42 -5.79
CA TYR A 284 -6.52 6.25 -4.94
C TYR A 284 -5.50 5.14 -5.25
N VAL A 285 -5.31 4.80 -6.52
CA VAL A 285 -4.36 3.75 -6.93
C VAL A 285 -2.92 4.17 -6.63
N LEU A 286 -2.57 5.44 -6.85
CA LEU A 286 -1.24 5.96 -6.49
C LEU A 286 -0.99 5.88 -4.99
N ALA A 287 -1.95 6.24 -4.14
CA ALA A 287 -1.82 6.10 -2.69
C ALA A 287 -1.56 4.64 -2.28
N ARG A 288 -2.26 3.69 -2.92
CA ARG A 288 -2.07 2.23 -2.71
C ARG A 288 -0.67 1.78 -3.13
N ALA A 289 -0.16 2.29 -4.25
CA ALA A 289 1.23 2.04 -4.68
C ALA A 289 2.24 2.57 -3.66
N ARG A 290 2.04 3.79 -3.15
CA ARG A 290 2.93 4.40 -2.14
C ARG A 290 3.00 3.57 -0.86
N ARG A 291 1.87 3.03 -0.39
CA ARG A 291 1.82 2.12 0.78
C ARG A 291 2.46 0.77 0.50
N LEU A 292 2.16 0.17 -0.65
CA LEU A 292 2.70 -1.13 -1.00
C LEU A 292 4.24 -1.12 -1.00
N PHE A 293 4.84 -0.04 -1.49
CA PHE A 293 6.29 0.15 -1.56
C PHE A 293 6.88 0.93 -0.39
N ASP A 294 6.07 1.35 0.59
CA ASP A 294 6.52 2.10 1.77
C ASP A 294 7.32 3.36 1.42
N LEU A 295 6.84 4.12 0.43
CA LEU A 295 7.59 5.23 -0.18
C LEU A 295 7.69 6.48 0.72
N ASP A 296 6.84 6.57 1.73
CA ASP A 296 6.72 7.68 2.66
C ASP A 296 7.58 7.49 3.93
N ALA A 297 8.24 6.34 4.10
CA ALA A 297 9.17 6.09 5.19
C ALA A 297 10.37 7.05 5.19
N ASP A 298 10.91 7.31 6.39
CA ASP A 298 12.19 8.00 6.59
C ASP A 298 13.32 6.98 6.85
N PRO A 299 13.94 6.44 5.78
CA PRO A 299 14.94 5.38 5.92
C PRO A 299 16.15 5.82 6.74
N GLN A 300 16.53 7.10 6.68
CA GLN A 300 17.70 7.58 7.41
C GLN A 300 17.45 7.64 8.92
N GLY A 301 16.27 8.14 9.32
CA GLY A 301 15.85 8.14 10.72
C GLY A 301 15.71 6.72 11.28
N ILE A 302 15.14 5.80 10.49
CA ILE A 302 14.98 4.39 10.85
C ILE A 302 16.34 3.70 11.01
N ASP A 303 17.20 3.76 9.99
CA ASP A 303 18.52 3.11 10.03
C ASP A 303 19.36 3.64 11.19
N ALA A 304 19.34 4.96 11.44
CA ALA A 304 20.06 5.58 12.54
C ALA A 304 19.54 5.11 13.91
N ALA A 305 18.24 4.91 14.06
CA ALA A 305 17.66 4.39 15.30
C ALA A 305 18.03 2.91 15.51
N LEU A 306 17.94 2.08 14.47
CA LEU A 306 18.25 0.65 14.57
C LEU A 306 19.75 0.37 14.82
N ARG A 307 20.66 1.18 14.27
CA ARG A 307 22.11 1.08 14.53
C ARG A 307 22.51 1.32 15.98
N ARG A 308 21.62 1.88 16.81
CA ARG A 308 21.88 2.03 18.27
C ARG A 308 21.87 0.71 19.01
N GLU A 309 21.29 -0.33 18.43
CA GLU A 309 21.34 -1.70 18.93
C GLU A 309 22.47 -2.45 18.20
N PRO A 310 23.61 -2.71 18.87
CA PRO A 310 24.79 -3.30 18.23
C PRO A 310 24.52 -4.62 17.49
N ARG A 311 23.55 -5.41 17.97
CA ARG A 311 23.16 -6.69 17.36
C ARG A 311 22.52 -6.53 15.98
N LEU A 312 21.96 -5.36 15.68
CA LEU A 312 21.32 -5.07 14.39
C LEU A 312 22.23 -4.30 13.43
N THR A 313 23.30 -3.66 13.90
CA THR A 313 24.14 -2.77 13.08
C THR A 313 24.61 -3.42 11.77
N ALA A 314 25.18 -4.63 11.85
CA ALA A 314 25.64 -5.34 10.65
C ALA A 314 24.50 -5.66 9.66
N LEU A 315 23.30 -5.97 10.17
CA LEU A 315 22.12 -6.23 9.34
C LEU A 315 21.64 -4.95 8.65
N VAL A 316 21.66 -3.82 9.37
CA VAL A 316 21.28 -2.51 8.82
C VAL A 316 22.27 -2.06 7.75
N ASP A 317 23.57 -2.16 8.02
CA ASP A 317 24.62 -1.72 7.09
C ASP A 317 24.69 -2.57 5.83
N SER A 318 24.26 -3.84 5.90
CA SER A 318 24.15 -4.68 4.71
C SER A 318 23.03 -4.25 3.75
N VAL A 319 21.99 -3.58 4.24
CA VAL A 319 20.79 -3.19 3.48
C VAL A 319 20.20 -1.88 4.02
N PRO A 320 20.88 -0.74 3.83
CA PRO A 320 20.37 0.55 4.29
C PRO A 320 19.10 0.94 3.52
N GLY A 321 18.18 1.61 4.21
CA GLY A 321 16.90 2.03 3.64
C GLY A 321 15.98 0.88 3.25
N ILE A 322 16.01 -0.19 4.06
CA ILE A 322 15.05 -1.29 3.93
C ILE A 322 13.62 -0.76 4.02
N ARG A 323 12.72 -1.37 3.25
CA ARG A 323 11.31 -0.99 3.21
C ARG A 323 10.45 -1.99 3.93
N LEU A 324 9.25 -1.56 4.30
CA LEU A 324 8.20 -2.38 4.86
C LEU A 324 7.12 -2.65 3.79
N PRO A 325 7.24 -3.68 2.92
CA PRO A 325 6.22 -3.94 1.90
C PRO A 325 4.82 -4.07 2.51
N GLY A 326 3.92 -3.18 2.11
CA GLY A 326 2.57 -3.07 2.67
C GLY A 326 1.56 -3.97 1.97
N ALA A 327 0.30 -3.55 1.98
CA ALA A 327 -0.80 -4.16 1.26
C ALA A 327 -1.61 -3.10 0.50
N VAL A 328 -2.16 -3.46 -0.65
CA VAL A 328 -3.13 -2.58 -1.33
C VAL A 328 -4.52 -2.70 -0.71
N ASP A 329 -4.90 -3.89 -0.23
CA ASP A 329 -6.21 -4.14 0.35
C ASP A 329 -6.10 -4.93 1.66
N GLY A 330 -6.87 -4.48 2.66
CA GLY A 330 -6.83 -5.03 4.00
C GLY A 330 -7.50 -6.40 4.10
N ALA A 331 -8.64 -6.58 3.42
CA ALA A 331 -9.36 -7.85 3.39
C ALA A 331 -8.52 -8.93 2.69
N GLU A 332 -7.93 -8.60 1.53
CA GLU A 332 -6.97 -9.47 0.84
C GLU A 332 -5.81 -9.85 1.77
N MET A 333 -5.23 -8.89 2.49
CA MET A 333 -4.11 -9.17 3.39
C MET A 333 -4.51 -10.10 4.54
N LEU A 334 -5.72 -9.95 5.10
CA LEU A 334 -6.23 -10.88 6.12
C LEU A 334 -6.39 -12.30 5.56
N VAL A 335 -6.96 -12.44 4.36
CA VAL A 335 -7.10 -13.74 3.70
C VAL A 335 -5.73 -14.38 3.44
N ARG A 336 -4.77 -13.60 2.92
CA ARG A 336 -3.38 -14.05 2.72
C ARG A 336 -2.75 -14.55 4.01
N ALA A 337 -2.92 -13.80 5.11
CA ALA A 337 -2.37 -14.14 6.41
C ALA A 337 -2.96 -15.43 6.97
N ILE A 338 -4.28 -15.63 6.90
CA ILE A 338 -4.96 -16.85 7.37
C ILE A 338 -4.56 -18.07 6.54
N VAL A 339 -4.55 -17.94 5.21
CA VAL A 339 -4.18 -19.05 4.31
C VAL A 339 -2.71 -19.46 4.54
N GLY A 340 -1.83 -18.47 4.69
CA GLY A 340 -0.39 -18.65 4.91
C GLY A 340 0.01 -19.23 6.27
N GLN A 341 -0.91 -19.37 7.22
CA GLN A 341 -0.62 -19.97 8.52
C GLN A 341 -0.02 -21.38 8.38
N GLN A 342 1.13 -21.61 9.02
CA GLN A 342 1.76 -22.94 9.18
C GLN A 342 2.10 -23.65 7.85
N ILE A 343 2.22 -22.92 6.74
CA ILE A 343 2.61 -23.48 5.43
C ILE A 343 3.73 -22.65 4.81
N SER A 344 4.40 -23.21 3.80
CA SER A 344 5.41 -22.47 3.04
C SER A 344 4.78 -21.37 2.19
N VAL A 345 5.56 -20.34 1.86
CA VAL A 345 5.15 -19.26 0.94
C VAL A 345 4.72 -19.83 -0.42
N ALA A 346 5.41 -20.85 -0.93
CA ALA A 346 5.06 -21.51 -2.20
C ALA A 346 3.68 -22.18 -2.13
N ALA A 347 3.39 -22.93 -1.06
CA ALA A 347 2.09 -23.57 -0.88
C ALA A 347 0.95 -22.56 -0.68
N MET A 348 1.23 -21.47 0.05
CA MET A 348 0.30 -20.35 0.21
C MET A 348 -0.03 -19.72 -1.15
N ARG A 349 1.00 -19.41 -1.95
CA ARG A 349 0.85 -18.84 -3.30
C ARG A 349 -0.02 -19.75 -4.17
N THR A 350 0.28 -21.04 -4.26
CA THR A 350 -0.53 -21.99 -5.04
C THR A 350 -2.00 -22.02 -4.59
N THR A 351 -2.24 -22.00 -3.28
CA THR A 351 -3.62 -22.03 -2.73
C THR A 351 -4.38 -20.76 -3.08
N LEU A 352 -3.74 -19.60 -2.96
CA LEU A 352 -4.33 -18.30 -3.26
C LEU A 352 -4.50 -18.05 -4.76
N SER A 353 -3.56 -18.49 -5.61
CA SER A 353 -3.70 -18.43 -7.07
C SER A 353 -4.96 -19.20 -7.51
N ARG A 354 -5.14 -20.44 -7.02
CA ARG A 354 -6.33 -21.25 -7.31
C ARG A 354 -7.63 -20.65 -6.77
N LEU A 355 -7.59 -20.05 -5.57
CA LEU A 355 -8.73 -19.32 -5.03
C LEU A 355 -9.10 -18.14 -5.93
N THR A 356 -8.11 -17.39 -6.39
CA THR A 356 -8.29 -16.21 -7.26
C THR A 356 -8.79 -16.62 -8.65
N GLU A 357 -8.30 -17.71 -9.21
CA GLU A 357 -8.81 -18.28 -10.47
C GLU A 357 -10.28 -18.70 -10.35
N ARG A 358 -10.65 -19.34 -9.24
CA ARG A 358 -11.98 -19.92 -9.04
C ARG A 358 -13.04 -18.91 -8.60
N ALA A 359 -12.67 -17.92 -7.79
CA ALA A 359 -13.59 -16.99 -7.13
C ALA A 359 -13.28 -15.51 -7.40
N GLY A 360 -12.16 -15.20 -8.07
CA GLY A 360 -11.85 -13.85 -8.52
C GLY A 360 -12.72 -13.43 -9.70
N SER A 361 -12.75 -12.13 -9.98
CA SER A 361 -13.52 -11.56 -11.09
C SER A 361 -12.60 -10.99 -12.16
N ALA A 362 -13.00 -11.08 -13.43
CA ALA A 362 -12.26 -10.46 -14.53
C ALA A 362 -12.20 -8.93 -14.38
N THR A 363 -11.07 -8.33 -14.75
CA THR A 363 -10.88 -6.86 -14.67
C THR A 363 -11.59 -6.13 -15.80
N GLY A 364 -11.66 -6.75 -16.99
CA GLY A 364 -12.18 -6.12 -18.21
C GLY A 364 -11.34 -4.92 -18.68
N LEU A 365 -10.10 -4.78 -18.23
CA LEU A 365 -9.21 -3.65 -18.60
C LEU A 365 -8.46 -3.87 -19.93
N GLY A 366 -8.47 -5.10 -20.47
CA GLY A 366 -7.87 -5.42 -21.77
C GLY A 366 -6.33 -5.51 -21.79
N HIS A 367 -5.64 -5.15 -20.71
CA HIS A 367 -4.18 -5.29 -20.58
C HIS A 367 -3.76 -5.53 -19.12
N GLY A 368 -2.58 -6.11 -18.90
CA GLY A 368 -2.08 -6.48 -17.57
C GLY A 368 -2.76 -7.74 -17.02
N PRO A 369 -2.61 -8.04 -15.72
CA PRO A 369 -3.24 -9.21 -15.11
C PRO A 369 -4.77 -9.18 -15.26
N ALA A 370 -5.38 -10.34 -15.47
CA ALA A 370 -6.77 -10.46 -15.90
C ALA A 370 -7.78 -10.57 -14.73
N LEU A 371 -7.32 -10.96 -13.55
CA LEU A 371 -8.19 -11.27 -12.41
C LEU A 371 -8.04 -10.24 -11.30
N LEU A 372 -9.13 -9.97 -10.59
CA LEU A 372 -9.13 -9.31 -9.29
C LEU A 372 -9.15 -10.37 -8.18
N PHE A 373 -8.56 -10.03 -7.03
CA PHE A 373 -8.72 -10.84 -5.83
C PHE A 373 -10.21 -11.02 -5.49
N PRO A 374 -10.63 -12.22 -5.03
CA PRO A 374 -12.02 -12.49 -4.67
C PRO A 374 -12.47 -11.63 -3.49
N GLU A 375 -13.69 -11.12 -3.58
CA GLU A 375 -14.33 -10.42 -2.46
C GLU A 375 -14.74 -11.41 -1.36
N PRO A 376 -14.89 -10.97 -0.11
CA PRO A 376 -15.27 -11.86 0.99
C PRO A 376 -16.52 -12.71 0.71
N GLU A 377 -17.52 -12.15 0.03
CA GLU A 377 -18.73 -12.87 -0.38
C GLU A 377 -18.44 -14.00 -1.37
N ALA A 378 -17.65 -13.73 -2.42
CA ALA A 378 -17.24 -14.75 -3.39
C ALA A 378 -16.38 -15.87 -2.74
N ILE A 379 -15.58 -15.55 -1.71
CA ILE A 379 -14.83 -16.56 -0.94
C ILE A 379 -15.79 -17.47 -0.15
N ILE A 380 -16.85 -16.89 0.44
CA ILE A 380 -17.88 -17.63 1.16
C ILE A 380 -18.62 -18.57 0.21
N ASP A 381 -19.07 -18.06 -0.93
CA ASP A 381 -19.79 -18.83 -1.95
C ASP A 381 -18.96 -19.99 -2.51
N ALA A 382 -17.65 -19.77 -2.68
CA ALA A 382 -16.71 -20.81 -3.10
C ALA A 382 -16.39 -21.86 -2.01
N GLY A 383 -16.93 -21.70 -0.80
CA GLY A 383 -16.69 -22.56 0.35
C GLY A 383 -15.30 -22.41 0.96
N GLY A 384 -14.62 -21.27 0.76
CA GLY A 384 -13.28 -20.99 1.25
C GLY A 384 -12.17 -21.69 0.44
N VAL A 385 -11.12 -22.14 1.13
CA VAL A 385 -9.95 -22.81 0.53
C VAL A 385 -9.88 -24.29 0.87
N PRO A 386 -9.28 -25.14 0.00
CA PRO A 386 -8.93 -26.51 0.34
C PRO A 386 -7.96 -26.57 1.54
N GLY A 387 -8.07 -27.60 2.37
CA GLY A 387 -7.17 -27.82 3.52
C GLY A 387 -7.92 -28.18 4.80
N PRO A 388 -7.27 -28.02 5.97
CA PRO A 388 -7.87 -28.36 7.26
C PRO A 388 -9.18 -27.61 7.52
N GLU A 389 -10.17 -28.32 8.04
CA GLU A 389 -11.51 -27.78 8.32
C GLU A 389 -11.47 -26.56 9.24
N SER A 390 -10.58 -26.58 10.24
CA SER A 390 -10.38 -25.47 11.16
C SER A 390 -9.98 -24.18 10.43
N LYS A 391 -9.03 -24.26 9.50
CA LYS A 391 -8.55 -23.12 8.70
C LYS A 391 -9.65 -22.61 7.77
N ARG A 392 -10.37 -23.51 7.10
CA ARG A 392 -11.52 -23.14 6.25
C ARG A 392 -12.59 -22.39 7.04
N ARG A 393 -12.97 -22.89 8.22
CA ARG A 393 -13.94 -22.23 9.10
C ARG A 393 -13.44 -20.87 9.61
N THR A 394 -12.15 -20.73 9.90
CA THR A 394 -11.56 -19.43 10.29
C THR A 394 -11.65 -18.43 9.14
N LEU A 395 -11.30 -18.82 7.92
CA LEU A 395 -11.42 -17.96 6.75
C LEU A 395 -12.86 -17.49 6.53
N LEU A 396 -13.83 -18.41 6.58
CA LEU A 396 -15.25 -18.07 6.39
C LEU A 396 -15.77 -17.12 7.47
N ARG A 397 -15.41 -17.34 8.74
CA ARG A 397 -15.72 -16.39 9.84
C ARG A 397 -15.11 -15.01 9.59
N ALA A 398 -13.85 -14.96 9.15
CA ALA A 398 -13.17 -13.71 8.85
C ALA A 398 -13.86 -12.95 7.70
N CYS A 399 -14.27 -13.66 6.63
CA CYS A 399 -15.03 -13.06 5.54
C CYS A 399 -16.39 -12.52 6.01
N GLN A 400 -17.10 -13.25 6.88
CA GLN A 400 -18.37 -12.79 7.47
C GLN A 400 -18.18 -11.55 8.36
N ALA A 401 -17.12 -11.52 9.17
CA ALA A 401 -16.78 -10.37 10.01
C ALA A 401 -16.39 -9.12 9.18
N LEU A 402 -15.74 -9.32 8.02
CA LEU A 402 -15.46 -8.24 7.08
C LEU A 402 -16.76 -7.68 6.45
N LEU A 403 -17.71 -8.55 6.09
CA LEU A 403 -18.98 -8.13 5.47
C LEU A 403 -19.93 -7.42 6.45
N SER A 404 -19.94 -7.85 7.71
CA SER A 404 -20.74 -7.24 8.78
C SER A 404 -20.15 -5.94 9.32
N GLY A 405 -18.86 -5.69 9.07
CA GLY A 405 -18.13 -4.55 9.61
C GLY A 405 -17.57 -4.77 11.02
N ASP A 406 -17.68 -5.99 11.58
CA ASP A 406 -17.07 -6.38 12.85
C ASP A 406 -15.53 -6.28 12.82
N ILE A 407 -14.95 -6.43 11.62
CA ILE A 407 -13.53 -6.17 11.35
C ILE A 407 -13.41 -5.06 10.29
N ALA A 408 -12.73 -3.99 10.65
CA ALA A 408 -12.38 -2.91 9.73
C ALA A 408 -10.86 -2.86 9.52
N ILE A 409 -10.40 -2.99 8.27
CA ILE A 409 -8.96 -2.96 7.94
C ILE A 409 -8.68 -1.80 6.99
N HIS A 410 -8.40 -0.63 7.57
CA HIS A 410 -8.01 0.56 6.83
C HIS A 410 -7.08 1.45 7.68
N PRO A 411 -6.34 2.41 7.07
CA PRO A 411 -5.33 3.21 7.78
C PRO A 411 -5.82 4.10 8.95
N GLY A 412 -7.13 4.15 9.15
CA GLY A 412 -7.81 4.92 10.20
C GLY A 412 -8.05 4.13 11.49
N VAL A 413 -7.96 2.82 11.45
CA VAL A 413 -8.09 1.95 12.62
C VAL A 413 -6.76 1.97 13.38
N SER A 414 -6.81 1.99 14.72
CA SER A 414 -5.59 1.86 15.52
C SER A 414 -5.09 0.42 15.51
N ARG A 415 -3.79 0.21 15.79
CA ARG A 415 -3.24 -1.14 15.91
C ARG A 415 -3.93 -1.92 17.03
N GLU A 416 -4.17 -1.27 18.16
CA GLU A 416 -4.83 -1.88 19.32
C GLU A 416 -6.26 -2.33 19.00
N GLU A 417 -7.03 -1.48 18.31
CA GLU A 417 -8.39 -1.78 17.90
C GLU A 417 -8.42 -2.93 16.90
N LEU A 418 -7.56 -2.90 15.86
CA LEU A 418 -7.50 -3.97 14.88
C LEU A 418 -7.05 -5.30 15.49
N THR A 419 -6.04 -5.28 16.38
CA THR A 419 -5.59 -6.48 17.09
C THR A 419 -6.71 -7.07 17.95
N THR A 420 -7.49 -6.23 18.63
CA THR A 420 -8.64 -6.68 19.43
C THR A 420 -9.71 -7.32 18.56
N GLN A 421 -10.11 -6.67 17.46
CA GLN A 421 -11.09 -7.21 16.51
C GLN A 421 -10.63 -8.55 15.91
N LEU A 422 -9.36 -8.64 15.49
CA LEU A 422 -8.80 -9.83 14.86
C LEU A 422 -8.72 -11.00 15.84
N THR A 423 -8.20 -10.78 17.05
CA THR A 423 -7.99 -11.85 18.06
C THR A 423 -9.28 -12.32 18.73
N ALA A 424 -10.37 -11.55 18.62
CA ALA A 424 -11.71 -12.00 19.00
C ALA A 424 -12.22 -13.16 18.12
N LEU A 425 -11.74 -13.28 16.88
CA LEU A 425 -12.12 -14.39 16.01
C LEU A 425 -11.36 -15.67 16.36
N LYS A 426 -12.11 -16.73 16.68
CA LYS A 426 -11.55 -18.07 16.85
C LYS A 426 -10.68 -18.45 15.64
N GLY A 427 -9.45 -18.87 15.90
CA GLY A 427 -8.49 -19.29 14.86
C GLY A 427 -7.58 -18.16 14.33
N ILE A 428 -7.76 -16.92 14.79
CA ILE A 428 -6.82 -15.83 14.57
C ILE A 428 -6.12 -15.55 15.90
N GLY A 429 -4.81 -15.82 15.94
CA GLY A 429 -3.97 -15.56 17.10
C GLY A 429 -3.15 -14.28 16.96
N PRO A 430 -2.35 -13.93 18.00
CA PRO A 430 -1.50 -12.74 18.00
C PRO A 430 -0.59 -12.64 16.78
N TRP A 431 0.01 -13.75 16.32
CA TRP A 431 0.88 -13.76 15.13
C TRP A 431 0.16 -13.23 13.88
N THR A 432 -1.08 -13.67 13.63
CA THR A 432 -1.85 -13.21 12.45
C THR A 432 -2.26 -11.74 12.62
N ALA A 433 -2.66 -11.33 13.82
CA ALA A 433 -3.01 -9.94 14.10
C ALA A 433 -1.83 -8.99 13.90
N ASP A 434 -0.67 -9.33 14.46
CA ASP A 434 0.57 -8.58 14.29
C ASP A 434 0.97 -8.51 12.81
N TYR A 435 0.92 -9.63 12.09
CA TYR A 435 1.26 -9.66 10.66
C TYR A 435 0.32 -8.78 9.81
N VAL A 436 -0.98 -8.81 10.09
CA VAL A 436 -1.96 -7.96 9.40
C VAL A 436 -1.76 -6.48 9.74
N CYS A 437 -1.51 -6.12 11.00
CA CYS A 437 -1.20 -4.74 11.37
C CYS A 437 0.07 -4.24 10.66
N LEU A 438 1.13 -5.05 10.66
CA LEU A 438 2.39 -4.75 9.99
C LEU A 438 2.20 -4.49 8.49
N ARG A 439 1.41 -5.32 7.80
CA ARG A 439 1.25 -5.24 6.34
C ARG A 439 0.14 -4.30 5.88
N ALA A 440 -1.04 -4.36 6.51
CA ALA A 440 -2.22 -3.64 6.06
C ALA A 440 -2.29 -2.20 6.60
N LEU A 441 -1.86 -1.97 7.85
CA LEU A 441 -1.77 -0.63 8.42
C LEU A 441 -0.42 0.05 8.16
N GLY A 442 0.60 -0.74 7.79
CA GLY A 442 1.97 -0.24 7.69
C GLY A 442 2.56 0.13 9.06
N SER A 443 2.05 -0.47 10.15
CA SER A 443 2.50 -0.16 11.51
C SER A 443 4.02 -0.39 11.62
N SER A 444 4.76 0.68 11.95
CA SER A 444 6.23 0.64 12.01
C SER A 444 6.78 -0.05 13.26
N ASP A 445 5.93 -0.28 14.26
CA ASP A 445 6.29 -0.76 15.59
C ASP A 445 5.65 -2.12 15.94
N VAL A 446 5.76 -3.12 15.06
CA VAL A 446 5.24 -4.47 15.30
C VAL A 446 6.38 -5.46 15.30
N LEU A 447 6.56 -6.17 16.41
CA LEU A 447 7.43 -7.34 16.48
C LEU A 447 6.54 -8.58 16.39
N VAL A 448 6.60 -9.31 15.28
CA VAL A 448 5.83 -10.56 15.08
C VAL A 448 6.47 -11.70 15.88
N ARG A 449 6.42 -11.57 17.21
CA ARG A 449 7.20 -12.38 18.17
C ARG A 449 6.94 -13.87 18.11
N GLY A 450 5.73 -14.29 17.72
CA GLY A 450 5.39 -15.71 17.56
C GLY A 450 5.95 -16.34 16.27
N ASP A 451 6.66 -15.57 15.43
CA ASP A 451 7.21 -16.06 14.18
C ASP A 451 8.51 -16.82 14.39
N LEU A 452 8.51 -18.12 14.07
CA LEU A 452 9.66 -19.00 14.29
C LEU A 452 10.91 -18.56 13.50
N VAL A 453 10.73 -18.07 12.27
CA VAL A 453 11.84 -17.61 11.43
C VAL A 453 12.45 -16.34 12.02
N LEU A 454 11.62 -15.39 12.46
CA LEU A 454 12.06 -14.19 13.15
C LEU A 454 12.83 -14.53 14.43
N ARG A 455 12.29 -15.41 15.29
CA ARG A 455 12.95 -15.81 16.54
C ARG A 455 14.29 -16.51 16.28
N SER A 456 14.36 -17.38 15.28
CA SER A 456 15.61 -18.03 14.88
C SER A 456 16.64 -17.02 14.36
N ALA A 457 16.20 -16.04 13.56
CA ALA A 457 17.08 -14.98 13.06
C ALA A 457 17.55 -14.04 14.17
N ALA A 458 16.66 -13.72 15.11
CA ALA A 458 16.97 -12.91 16.28
C ALA A 458 18.01 -13.62 17.15
N ALA A 459 17.83 -14.91 17.42
CA ALA A 459 18.80 -15.73 18.15
C ALA A 459 20.17 -15.75 17.45
N ALA A 460 20.21 -15.91 16.13
CA ALA A 460 21.45 -15.85 15.34
C ALA A 460 22.13 -14.46 15.40
N ALA A 461 21.36 -13.39 15.61
CA ALA A 461 21.87 -12.03 15.82
C ALA A 461 22.23 -11.73 17.29
N GLY A 462 22.08 -12.68 18.22
CA GLY A 462 22.41 -12.52 19.64
C GLY A 462 21.27 -11.99 20.51
N PHE A 463 20.02 -12.08 20.06
CA PHE A 463 18.84 -11.85 20.91
C PHE A 463 18.39 -13.14 21.61
N PRO A 464 17.61 -13.04 22.70
CA PRO A 464 16.96 -14.20 23.31
C PRO A 464 15.98 -14.88 22.35
N ALA A 465 15.89 -16.21 22.42
CA ALA A 465 14.93 -16.99 21.65
C ALA A 465 13.51 -16.98 22.27
N ASP A 466 13.37 -16.66 23.56
CA ASP A 466 12.09 -16.55 24.25
C ASP A 466 11.32 -15.30 23.80
N GLU A 467 10.00 -15.43 23.60
CA GLU A 467 9.18 -14.35 23.03
C GLU A 467 9.04 -13.13 23.93
N ARG A 468 8.89 -13.35 25.24
CA ARG A 468 8.71 -12.25 26.21
C ARG A 468 10.01 -11.50 26.41
N GLU A 469 11.10 -12.25 26.49
CA GLU A 469 12.43 -11.67 26.67
C GLU A 469 12.90 -10.95 25.40
N LEU A 470 12.55 -11.46 24.21
CA LEU A 470 12.79 -10.77 22.94
C LEU A 470 12.02 -9.45 22.86
N ASP A 471 10.73 -9.44 23.21
CA ASP A 471 9.93 -8.21 23.24
C ASP A 471 10.51 -7.18 24.23
N ARG A 472 10.90 -7.63 25.43
CA ARG A 472 11.51 -6.77 26.45
C ARG A 472 12.83 -6.14 25.95
N GLN A 473 13.71 -6.92 25.35
CA GLN A 473 15.02 -6.42 24.88
C GLN A 473 14.91 -5.54 23.63
N THR A 474 13.88 -5.74 22.80
CA THR A 474 13.65 -4.94 21.59
C THR A 474 12.75 -3.73 21.84
N ALA A 475 12.24 -3.53 23.05
CA ALA A 475 11.39 -2.39 23.41
C ALA A 475 12.05 -1.04 23.10
N ALA A 476 13.36 -0.93 23.27
CA ALA A 476 14.13 0.29 22.95
C ALA A 476 14.22 0.60 21.46
N LEU A 477 13.87 -0.36 20.58
CA LEU A 477 13.79 -0.16 19.14
C LEU A 477 12.46 0.49 18.72
N ALA A 478 11.49 0.62 19.62
CA ALA A 478 10.27 1.35 19.34
C ALA A 478 10.62 2.79 18.93
N PRO A 479 9.97 3.36 17.90
CA PRO A 479 8.78 2.83 17.22
C PRO A 479 9.08 2.10 15.89
N TRP A 480 10.23 1.42 15.77
CA TRP A 480 10.75 0.83 14.53
C TRP A 480 10.90 -0.70 14.55
N ARG A 481 10.21 -1.40 15.48
CA ARG A 481 10.31 -2.86 15.60
C ARG A 481 9.88 -3.64 14.35
N SER A 482 9.03 -3.09 13.49
CA SER A 482 8.68 -3.71 12.20
C SER A 482 9.88 -3.74 11.26
N TYR A 483 10.65 -2.66 11.18
CA TYR A 483 11.84 -2.61 10.32
C TYR A 483 12.95 -3.55 10.83
N ALA A 484 13.11 -3.65 12.15
CA ALA A 484 13.98 -4.67 12.75
C ALA A 484 13.53 -6.09 12.35
N SER A 485 12.22 -6.36 12.38
CA SER A 485 11.65 -7.64 11.93
C SER A 485 11.97 -7.93 10.45
N ILE A 486 11.94 -6.91 9.56
CA ILE A 486 12.30 -7.09 8.15
C ILE A 486 13.78 -7.43 7.98
N HIS A 487 14.69 -6.76 8.70
CA HIS A 487 16.12 -7.10 8.68
C HIS A 487 16.38 -8.54 9.13
N LEU A 488 15.73 -8.97 10.20
CA LEU A 488 15.84 -10.33 10.73
C LEU A 488 15.28 -11.38 9.75
N TRP A 489 14.10 -11.16 9.17
CA TRP A 489 13.56 -12.08 8.16
C TRP A 489 14.46 -12.18 6.92
N ARG A 490 15.05 -11.07 6.48
CA ARG A 490 15.97 -11.06 5.34
C ARG A 490 17.25 -11.82 5.63
N SER A 491 17.81 -11.71 6.84
CA SER A 491 19.02 -12.43 7.21
C SER A 491 18.81 -13.95 7.21
N ALA A 492 17.63 -14.41 7.66
CA ALA A 492 17.26 -15.82 7.58
C ALA A 492 17.15 -16.33 6.14
N ALA A 493 16.55 -15.55 5.23
CA ALA A 493 16.44 -15.91 3.82
C ALA A 493 17.82 -16.00 3.13
N ALA A 494 18.75 -15.10 3.47
CA ALA A 494 20.12 -15.13 2.98
C ALA A 494 20.94 -16.31 3.55
N ALA A 495 20.71 -16.68 4.80
CA ALA A 495 21.38 -17.83 5.42
C ALA A 495 20.94 -19.17 4.81
N GLY A 496 19.67 -19.30 4.42
CA GLY A 496 19.14 -20.49 3.75
C GLY A 496 19.60 -20.68 2.30
N THR A 497 20.19 -19.64 1.68
CA THR A 497 20.68 -19.65 0.28
C THR A 497 22.19 -19.86 0.16
N ARG A 498 22.95 -19.90 1.26
CA ARG A 498 24.37 -20.31 1.20
C ARG A 498 24.46 -21.81 0.88
N PRO A 499 25.27 -22.23 -0.11
CA PRO A 499 25.60 -23.64 -0.25
C PRO A 499 26.20 -24.11 1.09
N ARG A 500 25.65 -25.17 1.67
CA ARG A 500 26.28 -25.84 2.80
C ARG A 500 27.64 -26.32 2.31
N ALA A 501 28.71 -25.65 2.74
CA ALA A 501 30.06 -26.18 2.56
C ALA A 501 30.10 -27.55 3.24
N ASP A 502 30.53 -28.56 2.48
CA ASP A 502 30.64 -29.94 2.93
C ASP A 502 31.37 -29.98 4.27
N SER A 503 30.67 -30.48 5.28
CA SER A 503 31.25 -30.83 6.56
C SER A 503 32.28 -31.94 6.31
N GLU A 504 33.55 -31.59 6.42
CA GLU A 504 34.67 -32.52 6.53
C GLU A 504 34.37 -33.53 7.64
N VAL A 505 33.96 -34.73 7.24
CA VAL A 505 34.04 -35.92 8.09
C VAL A 505 35.48 -36.40 8.00
N GLY A 506 36.21 -36.20 9.08
CA GLY A 506 37.53 -36.79 9.25
C GLY A 506 37.48 -38.32 9.14
N ARG A 507 38.40 -38.87 8.35
CA ARG A 507 38.92 -40.23 8.57
C ARG A 507 40.40 -40.26 8.21
N ALA A 508 41.22 -40.40 9.24
CA ALA A 508 42.62 -40.80 9.15
C ALA A 508 42.70 -42.29 8.76
N GLY A 509 43.70 -42.66 7.95
CA GLY A 509 44.00 -44.06 7.63
C GLY A 509 44.88 -44.31 6.40
N THR A 510 46.17 -43.95 6.51
CA THR A 510 47.37 -44.73 6.08
C THR A 510 47.50 -45.41 4.68
N THR A 511 48.60 -45.01 4.03
CA THR A 511 49.60 -45.78 3.22
C THR A 511 49.32 -46.29 1.78
N GLN A 512 50.07 -45.65 0.85
CA GLN A 512 51.09 -46.26 -0.04
C GLN A 512 50.68 -46.84 -1.40
N GLY A 513 51.24 -46.29 -2.50
CA GLY A 513 51.55 -47.06 -3.72
C GLY A 513 51.39 -46.39 -5.08
N ARG A 514 52.49 -45.85 -5.61
CA ARG A 514 53.00 -45.90 -7.02
C ARG A 514 52.14 -45.52 -8.25
N ARG A 515 52.66 -44.52 -8.99
CA ARG A 515 52.92 -44.38 -10.45
C ARG A 515 51.97 -45.07 -11.48
N ALA A 516 51.41 -44.30 -12.43
CA ALA A 516 51.91 -44.12 -13.81
C ALA A 516 50.81 -43.69 -14.82
N ALA A 517 51.16 -42.69 -15.64
CA ALA A 517 50.85 -42.43 -17.07
C ALA A 517 49.52 -42.82 -17.74
N GLY A 518 48.97 -41.86 -18.53
CA GLY A 518 48.24 -42.18 -19.78
C GLY A 518 47.06 -41.27 -20.14
N THR A 519 47.30 -40.22 -20.92
CA THR A 519 46.35 -39.69 -21.94
C THR A 519 46.33 -40.70 -23.13
N PRO A 520 45.35 -40.79 -24.08
CA PRO A 520 44.44 -39.72 -24.54
C PRO A 520 43.03 -40.13 -25.10
N SER A 521 42.28 -39.10 -25.57
CA SER A 521 41.44 -39.03 -26.80
C SER A 521 40.07 -39.73 -26.96
N ALA A 522 39.05 -38.87 -27.14
CA ALA A 522 38.00 -38.81 -28.19
C ALA A 522 36.90 -39.88 -28.43
N ALA A 523 35.78 -39.35 -28.97
CA ALA A 523 34.56 -39.95 -29.53
C ALA A 523 33.52 -40.43 -28.49
N GLY A 524 32.22 -40.15 -28.58
CA GLY A 524 31.34 -39.82 -29.70
C GLY A 524 30.07 -40.70 -29.58
N ILE A 525 28.95 -40.31 -30.21
CA ILE A 525 27.65 -41.00 -30.32
C ILE A 525 26.64 -40.59 -29.22
N ALA A 526 25.59 -39.78 -29.41
CA ALA A 526 24.54 -39.63 -30.45
C ALA A 526 23.28 -40.50 -30.22
N VAL A 527 22.15 -39.77 -30.08
CA VAL A 527 20.79 -40.05 -30.62
C VAL A 527 19.94 -41.15 -29.95
N ALA A 528 18.78 -40.74 -29.41
CA ALA A 528 17.46 -40.95 -30.03
C ALA A 528 16.33 -40.53 -29.07
N GLY A 529 15.32 -39.83 -29.61
CA GLY A 529 14.10 -39.48 -28.89
C GLY A 529 12.84 -39.91 -29.63
N ARG A 530 11.73 -39.92 -28.86
CA ARG A 530 10.31 -39.80 -29.27
C ARG A 530 9.70 -40.98 -30.06
N PRO A 531 8.35 -41.09 -30.23
CA PRO A 531 7.32 -40.04 -30.13
C PRO A 531 5.96 -40.40 -29.46
N ASP A 532 5.09 -39.38 -29.46
CA ASP A 532 3.67 -39.30 -29.07
C ASP A 532 2.66 -39.83 -30.13
N SER A 533 1.45 -40.15 -29.63
CA SER A 533 0.08 -39.92 -30.16
C SER A 533 -0.50 -40.72 -31.35
N ALA A 534 -1.72 -41.29 -31.19
CA ALA A 534 -3.01 -40.70 -31.64
C ALA A 534 -4.21 -41.70 -31.57
N ALA A 535 -5.43 -41.12 -31.68
CA ALA A 535 -6.81 -41.59 -31.43
C ALA A 535 -7.40 -42.80 -32.23
N VAL A 536 -8.59 -43.31 -31.83
CA VAL A 536 -9.89 -43.30 -32.57
C VAL A 536 -11.02 -44.17 -31.91
N ASP A 537 -12.24 -43.60 -31.89
CA ASP A 537 -13.65 -44.09 -31.88
C ASP A 537 -14.34 -45.05 -30.86
N ARG A 538 -15.64 -44.72 -30.66
CA ARG A 538 -16.75 -45.34 -29.90
C ARG A 538 -17.60 -46.28 -30.80
N PRO A 539 -18.44 -47.23 -30.30
CA PRO A 539 -19.84 -46.91 -29.87
C PRO A 539 -20.56 -47.82 -28.84
N SER A 540 -21.65 -47.27 -28.26
CA SER A 540 -22.95 -47.87 -27.86
C SER A 540 -23.15 -48.74 -26.58
N ALA A 541 -24.32 -48.48 -25.93
CA ALA A 541 -24.86 -48.89 -24.62
C ALA A 541 -25.68 -50.23 -24.65
N PRO A 542 -26.63 -50.62 -23.72
CA PRO A 542 -27.12 -50.07 -22.44
C PRO A 542 -27.52 -51.12 -21.32
N ARG A 543 -28.18 -50.61 -20.24
CA ARG A 543 -29.03 -51.26 -19.18
C ARG A 543 -28.33 -51.47 -17.81
N ARG A 544 -28.91 -51.23 -16.63
CA ARG A 544 -30.31 -51.43 -16.18
C ARG A 544 -30.63 -50.57 -14.94
N ARG A 545 -31.90 -50.12 -14.86
CA ARG A 545 -32.59 -49.54 -13.70
C ARG A 545 -32.76 -50.56 -12.55
N THR A 546 -32.82 -50.09 -11.31
CA THR A 546 -33.90 -50.46 -10.37
C THR A 546 -34.33 -49.23 -9.55
N ALA A 547 -35.64 -49.14 -9.36
CA ALA A 547 -36.35 -48.16 -8.56
C ALA A 547 -37.02 -48.89 -7.39
N GLY A 548 -37.23 -48.17 -6.29
CA GLY A 548 -38.18 -48.52 -5.22
C GLY A 548 -38.37 -47.29 -4.33
N THR A 549 -39.33 -46.40 -4.63
CA THR A 549 -40.73 -46.34 -4.14
C THR A 549 -40.93 -46.05 -2.64
N ARG A 550 -41.45 -44.84 -2.40
CA ARG A 550 -42.59 -44.44 -1.54
C ARG A 550 -42.50 -44.72 -0.03
N SER A 551 -42.66 -43.66 0.78
CA SER A 551 -43.99 -43.28 1.27
C SER A 551 -43.98 -41.88 1.91
N ALA A 552 -45.10 -41.18 1.75
CA ALA A 552 -45.43 -39.94 2.41
C ALA A 552 -46.26 -40.26 3.67
N SER A 553 -46.18 -39.41 4.70
CA SER A 553 -47.35 -39.10 5.50
C SER A 553 -47.28 -37.67 6.04
N ARG A 554 -48.38 -36.96 5.78
CA ARG A 554 -48.76 -35.64 6.31
C ARG A 554 -49.40 -35.81 7.69
N SER A 555 -49.20 -34.81 8.54
CA SER A 555 -50.20 -34.15 9.42
C SER A 555 -49.37 -33.30 10.40
N GLY A 556 -49.63 -32.03 10.70
CA GLY A 556 -50.85 -31.24 10.59
C GLY A 556 -51.13 -30.62 11.96
N THR A 557 -51.58 -29.37 11.94
CA THR A 557 -52.09 -28.52 13.04
C THR A 557 -51.06 -27.83 13.96
N ALA A 558 -51.28 -26.62 14.46
CA ALA A 558 -51.97 -25.40 14.01
C ALA A 558 -51.86 -24.38 15.17
N GLY A 559 -51.78 -23.09 14.83
CA GLY A 559 -52.15 -21.95 15.68
C GLY A 559 -51.04 -21.41 16.61
N THR A 560 -50.91 -20.11 16.87
CA THR A 560 -51.64 -18.92 16.38
C THR A 560 -50.94 -17.67 16.92
N SER A 561 -50.81 -16.66 16.06
CA SER A 561 -51.15 -15.24 16.28
C SER A 561 -50.35 -14.32 17.24
N ALA A 562 -49.92 -13.19 16.65
CA ALA A 562 -49.99 -11.77 17.10
C ALA A 562 -48.71 -11.04 16.63
N ALA A 563 -48.67 -10.23 15.56
CA ALA A 563 -49.38 -8.99 15.19
C ALA A 563 -48.81 -7.72 15.86
N ALA A 564 -48.76 -6.65 15.04
CA ALA A 564 -48.42 -5.24 15.28
C ALA A 564 -46.93 -4.86 15.24
N GLU A 565 -46.46 -3.80 14.56
CA GLU A 565 -47.11 -2.74 13.77
C GLU A 565 -46.00 -1.95 13.03
N ARG A 566 -46.29 -1.48 11.81
CA ARG A 566 -45.55 -0.41 11.11
C ARG A 566 -46.16 0.94 11.47
N PRO A 567 -45.47 2.04 11.16
CA PRO A 567 -46.17 3.09 10.43
C PRO A 567 -45.39 3.64 9.22
N ASP A 568 -46.13 3.81 8.13
CA ASP A 568 -45.89 4.72 7.00
C ASP A 568 -46.79 5.95 7.17
N ALA A 569 -46.29 7.15 6.84
CA ALA A 569 -47.06 8.34 6.42
C ALA A 569 -46.07 9.43 5.92
N SER A 570 -45.93 9.63 4.60
CA SER A 570 -46.56 10.69 3.78
C SER A 570 -46.19 12.14 4.17
N TYR A 571 -45.37 12.86 3.40
CA TYR A 571 -45.75 13.73 2.26
C TYR A 571 -46.42 15.06 2.69
N ILE A 572 -45.68 16.19 2.57
CA ILE A 572 -46.21 17.53 2.22
C ILE A 572 -45.17 18.23 1.32
N ASP A 573 -45.71 18.88 0.30
CA ASP A 573 -45.09 19.55 -0.84
C ASP A 573 -45.03 21.09 -0.66
N THR A 574 -44.15 21.70 -1.47
CA THR A 574 -44.12 23.07 -2.06
C THR A 574 -44.40 24.38 -1.29
N ASP A 575 -43.38 25.26 -1.42
CA ASP A 575 -43.41 26.62 -2.02
C ASP A 575 -44.20 27.76 -1.35
N GLU A 576 -43.49 28.82 -0.94
CA GLU A 576 -43.99 30.20 -1.11
C GLU A 576 -42.85 31.24 -1.09
N ARG A 577 -42.75 31.99 -2.20
CA ARG A 577 -42.03 33.26 -2.34
C ARG A 577 -42.86 34.40 -1.71
N ARG A 578 -42.25 35.32 -0.94
CA ARG A 578 -42.31 36.78 -1.21
C ARG A 578 -41.53 37.66 -0.23
N THR A 579 -40.96 38.67 -0.87
CA THR A 579 -40.38 39.97 -0.47
C THR A 579 -40.98 40.75 0.71
N ALA A 580 -40.10 41.60 1.26
CA ALA A 580 -40.31 42.95 1.83
C ALA A 580 -40.44 43.11 3.36
N ARG A 581 -39.34 43.43 4.03
CA ARG A 581 -38.97 44.80 4.43
C ARG A 581 -37.55 44.86 4.96
#